data_AF-A0AAN4P7C1-F1
#
_entry.id   AF-A0AAN4P7C1-F1
#
_cell.length_a   1.000
_cell.length_b   1.000
_cell.length_c   1.000
_cell.angle_alpha   90.00
_cell.angle_beta   90.00
_cell.angle_gamma   90.00
#
_symmetry.space_group_name_H-M   'P 1'
#
loop_
_entity.id
_entity.type
_entity.pdbx_description
1 polymer ?
#
loop_
_entity_poly.entity_id
_entity_poly.type
_entity_poly.pdbx_seq_one_letter_code
_entity_poly.pdbx_strand_id
1 'polypeptide(L)'
;MGNLRKQHVKGTILLESLLALAVFATIVTLLLGQIHQSRKAEDDLLREEEVLRVAKMALQTKQSHLTMNGIKVRVETSQQGIQIYHGKELILGVQGK
;
A
#
# COMPACT_ATOMS: atom_id res chain seq x y z
N MET A 1 41.61 -4.43 -45.28
CA MET A 1 41.66 -3.86 -43.91
C MET A 1 40.43 -3.01 -43.51
N GLY A 2 39.74 -2.30 -44.42
CA GLY A 2 38.62 -1.40 -44.08
C GLY A 2 37.32 -2.05 -43.55
N ASN A 3 36.95 -3.24 -44.04
CA ASN A 3 35.69 -3.90 -43.63
C ASN A 3 35.71 -4.45 -42.20
N LEU A 4 36.85 -4.98 -41.74
CA LEU A 4 37.02 -5.52 -40.40
C LEU A 4 36.89 -4.41 -39.32
N ARG A 5 37.45 -3.23 -39.58
CA ARG A 5 37.32 -2.07 -38.67
C ARG A 5 35.88 -1.57 -38.56
N LYS A 6 35.14 -1.50 -39.68
CA LYS A 6 33.71 -1.12 -39.68
C LYS A 6 32.83 -2.14 -38.93
N GLN A 7 33.10 -3.43 -39.07
CA GLN A 7 32.39 -4.47 -38.32
C GLN A 7 32.68 -4.39 -36.82
N HIS A 8 33.94 -4.14 -36.43
CA HIS A 8 34.31 -3.90 -35.04
C HIS A 8 33.56 -2.72 -34.42
N VAL A 9 33.51 -1.56 -35.09
CA VAL A 9 32.79 -0.38 -34.57
C VAL A 9 31.30 -0.66 -34.42
N LYS A 10 30.67 -1.33 -35.40
CA LYS A 10 29.25 -1.72 -35.30
C LYS A 10 29.00 -2.72 -34.16
N GLY A 11 29.91 -3.66 -33.96
CA GLY A 11 29.84 -4.63 -32.87
C GLY A 11 29.95 -3.98 -31.49
N THR A 12 30.87 -3.02 -31.33
CA THR A 12 31.03 -2.28 -30.07
C THR A 12 29.80 -1.44 -29.76
N ILE A 13 29.27 -0.69 -30.73
CA ILE A 13 28.05 0.11 -30.54
C ILE A 13 26.85 -0.77 -30.16
N LEU A 14 26.73 -1.95 -30.79
CA LEU A 14 25.67 -2.90 -30.47
C LEU A 14 25.80 -3.43 -29.04
N LEU A 15 27.01 -3.80 -28.62
CA LEU A 15 27.27 -4.31 -27.26
C LEU A 15 27.04 -3.23 -26.19
N GLU A 16 27.50 -2.00 -26.43
CA GLU A 16 27.27 -0.85 -25.54
C GLU A 16 25.78 -0.56 -25.38
N SER A 17 25.03 -0.59 -26.48
CA SER A 17 23.57 -0.38 -26.47
C SER A 17 22.85 -1.49 -25.71
N LEU A 18 23.27 -2.75 -25.88
CA LEU A 18 22.74 -3.90 -25.14
C LEU A 18 23.03 -3.81 -23.65
N LEU A 19 24.25 -3.41 -23.27
CA LEU A 19 24.62 -3.22 -21.88
C LEU A 19 23.80 -2.09 -21.24
N ALA A 20 23.68 -0.95 -21.93
CA ALA A 20 22.88 0.18 -21.48
C ALA A 20 21.41 -0.22 -21.30
N LEU A 21 20.84 -0.98 -22.24
CA LEU A 21 19.47 -1.49 -22.14
C LEU A 21 19.31 -2.44 -20.96
N ALA A 22 20.24 -3.36 -20.73
CA ALA A 22 20.18 -4.31 -19.62
C ALA A 22 20.22 -3.59 -18.26
N VAL A 23 21.11 -2.62 -18.11
CA VAL A 23 21.19 -1.78 -16.90
C VAL A 23 19.89 -0.99 -16.72
N PHE A 24 19.39 -0.35 -17.78
CA PHE A 24 18.15 0.42 -17.73
C PHE A 24 16.95 -0.45 -17.35
N ALA A 25 16.76 -1.60 -18.00
CA ALA A 25 15.68 -2.53 -17.71
C ALA A 25 15.74 -3.03 -16.26
N THR A 26 16.95 -3.27 -15.73
CA THR A 26 17.14 -3.67 -14.33
C THR A 26 16.68 -2.58 -13.37
N ILE A 27 17.10 -1.33 -13.61
CA ILE A 27 16.69 -0.18 -12.78
C ILE A 27 15.17 0.01 -12.82
N VAL A 28 14.57 -0.02 -14.00
CA VAL A 28 13.11 0.14 -14.17
C VAL A 28 12.36 -0.97 -13.43
N THR A 29 12.82 -2.22 -13.53
CA THR A 29 12.18 -3.35 -12.86
C THR A 29 12.23 -3.20 -11.34
N LEU A 30 13.37 -2.79 -10.78
CA LEU A 30 13.51 -2.54 -9.35
C LEU A 30 12.59 -1.41 -8.88
N LEU A 31 12.57 -0.28 -9.60
CA LEU A 31 11.71 0.85 -9.27
C LEU A 31 10.24 0.49 -9.33
N LEU A 32 9.81 -0.23 -10.38
CA LEU A 32 8.42 -0.65 -10.52
C LEU A 32 8.02 -1.61 -9.39
N GLY A 33 8.90 -2.54 -9.03
CA GLY A 33 8.69 -3.44 -7.88
C GLY A 33 8.54 -2.71 -6.56
N GLN A 34 9.32 -1.64 -6.33
CA GLN A 34 9.20 -0.80 -5.13
C GLN A 34 7.91 0.03 -5.14
N ILE A 35 7.54 0.62 -6.27
CA ILE A 35 6.31 1.41 -6.40
C ILE A 35 5.08 0.54 -6.13
N HIS A 36 5.03 -0.68 -6.66
CA HIS A 36 3.92 -1.59 -6.40
C HIS A 36 3.81 -1.95 -4.91
N GLN A 37 4.93 -2.25 -4.25
CA GLN A 37 4.94 -2.55 -2.82
C GLN A 37 4.52 -1.33 -1.99
N SER A 38 5.03 -0.15 -2.33
CA SER A 38 4.69 1.10 -1.65
C SER A 38 3.19 1.40 -1.75
N ARG A 39 2.61 1.29 -2.95
CA ARG A 39 1.17 1.53 -3.16
C ARG A 39 0.31 0.55 -2.35
N LYS A 40 0.69 -0.73 -2.34
CA LYS A 40 -0.03 -1.72 -1.55
C LYS A 40 0.00 -1.39 -0.05
N ALA A 41 1.17 -1.02 0.48
CA ALA A 41 1.30 -0.62 1.88
C ALA A 41 0.51 0.65 2.19
N GLU A 42 0.50 1.62 1.27
CA GLU A 42 -0.29 2.84 1.40
C GLU A 42 -1.81 2.56 1.39
N ASP A 43 -2.28 1.69 0.49
CA ASP A 43 -3.68 1.27 0.44
C ASP A 43 -4.11 0.55 1.73
N ASP A 44 -3.24 -0.31 2.28
CA ASP A 44 -3.48 -1.00 3.55
C ASP A 44 -3.58 0.00 4.72
N LEU A 45 -2.68 0.99 4.78
CA LEU A 45 -2.71 2.05 5.79
C LEU A 45 -3.95 2.94 5.64
N LEU A 46 -4.32 3.31 4.42
CA LEU A 46 -5.53 4.10 4.16
C LEU A 46 -6.79 3.34 4.58
N ARG A 47 -6.81 2.02 4.41
CA ARG A 47 -7.91 1.15 4.87
C ARG A 47 -8.04 1.17 6.38
N GLU A 48 -6.92 1.04 7.10
CA GLU A 48 -6.89 1.07 8.57
C GLU A 48 -7.32 2.45 9.11
N GLU A 49 -6.80 3.53 8.55
CA GLU A 49 -7.22 4.90 8.85
C GLU A 49 -8.71 5.13 8.60
N GLU A 50 -9.25 4.56 7.52
CA GLU A 50 -10.67 4.64 7.24
C GLU A 50 -11.52 3.90 8.28
N VAL A 51 -11.08 2.72 8.72
CA VAL A 51 -11.75 1.97 9.79
C VAL A 51 -11.81 2.79 11.08
N LEU A 52 -10.70 3.41 11.49
CA LEU A 52 -10.63 4.28 12.66
C LEU A 52 -11.50 5.53 12.50
N ARG A 53 -11.57 6.12 11.30
CA ARG A 53 -12.42 7.27 11.01
C ARG A 53 -13.90 6.94 11.15
N VAL A 54 -14.34 5.79 10.60
CA VAL A 54 -15.72 5.30 10.75
C VAL A 54 -16.02 5.02 12.22
N ALA A 55 -15.09 4.39 12.95
CA ALA A 55 -15.23 4.15 14.39
C ALA A 55 -15.41 5.44 15.19
N LYS A 56 -14.57 6.44 14.95
CA LYS A 56 -14.69 7.76 15.57
C LYS A 56 -16.04 8.41 15.26
N MET A 57 -16.49 8.33 14.01
CA MET A 57 -17.79 8.88 13.61
C MET A 57 -18.96 8.16 14.29
N ALA A 58 -18.91 6.83 14.43
CA ALA A 58 -19.91 6.05 15.15
C ALA A 58 -20.02 6.50 16.62
N LEU A 59 -18.88 6.70 17.28
CA LEU A 59 -18.84 7.26 18.64
C LEU A 59 -19.41 8.67 18.73
N GLN A 60 -19.00 9.56 17.84
CA GLN A 60 -19.45 10.96 17.83
C GLN A 60 -20.95 11.09 17.58
N THR A 61 -21.49 10.25 16.69
CA THR A 61 -22.92 10.22 16.36
C THR A 61 -23.73 9.34 17.32
N LYS A 62 -23.09 8.74 18.33
CA LYS A 62 -23.68 7.82 19.32
C LYS A 62 -24.41 6.63 18.67
N GLN A 63 -23.95 6.21 17.50
CA GLN A 63 -24.50 5.05 16.80
C GLN A 63 -23.79 3.78 17.28
N SER A 64 -24.55 2.79 17.72
CA SER A 64 -24.00 1.48 18.10
C SER A 64 -23.49 0.68 16.90
N HIS A 65 -23.97 1.00 15.69
CA HIS A 65 -23.54 0.40 14.44
C HIS A 65 -23.48 1.46 13.36
N LEU A 66 -22.36 1.52 12.63
CA LEU A 66 -22.20 2.40 11.48
C LEU A 66 -21.55 1.62 10.34
N THR A 67 -22.14 1.70 9.16
CA THR A 67 -21.57 1.13 7.93
C THR A 67 -21.32 2.25 6.93
N MET A 68 -20.07 2.43 6.51
CA MET A 68 -19.70 3.43 5.51
C MET A 68 -18.58 2.86 4.63
N ASN A 69 -18.68 3.04 3.31
CA ASN A 69 -17.68 2.56 2.33
C ASN A 69 -17.32 1.07 2.49
N GLY A 70 -18.32 0.24 2.83
CA GLY A 70 -18.15 -1.19 3.07
C GLY A 70 -17.48 -1.57 4.40
N ILE A 71 -17.06 -0.60 5.22
CA ILE A 71 -16.54 -0.82 6.57
C ILE A 71 -17.73 -0.85 7.53
N LYS A 72 -17.82 -1.92 8.33
CA LYS A 72 -18.89 -2.13 9.31
C LYS A 72 -18.33 -2.05 10.72
N VAL A 73 -18.59 -0.94 11.41
CA VAL A 73 -18.18 -0.76 12.79
C VAL A 73 -19.34 -1.03 13.74
N ARG A 74 -19.06 -1.75 14.83
CA ARG A 74 -19.95 -1.93 15.98
C ARG A 74 -19.29 -1.32 17.21
N VAL A 75 -20.06 -0.54 17.95
CA VAL A 75 -19.67 0.06 19.24
C VAL A 75 -20.49 -0.62 20.33
N GLU A 76 -19.80 -1.21 21.30
CA GLU A 76 -20.39 -1.82 22.48
C GLU A 76 -19.96 -1.01 23.72
N THR A 77 -20.93 -0.35 24.35
CA THR A 77 -20.72 0.43 25.58
C THR A 77 -21.21 -0.37 26.77
N SER A 78 -20.33 -0.60 27.75
CA SER A 78 -20.64 -1.30 29.00
C SER A 78 -20.18 -0.48 30.22
N GLN A 79 -20.50 -0.96 31.42
CA GLN A 79 -19.97 -0.38 32.66
C GLN A 79 -18.44 -0.49 32.75
N GLN A 80 -17.83 -1.43 32.03
CA GLN A 80 -16.38 -1.63 31.99
C GLN A 80 -15.68 -0.70 30.98
N GLY A 81 -16.44 0.01 30.14
CA GLY A 81 -15.89 0.92 29.13
C GLY A 81 -16.52 0.76 27.74
N ILE A 82 -15.80 1.24 26.71
CA ILE A 82 -16.22 1.25 25.31
C ILE A 82 -15.33 0.29 24.51
N GLN A 83 -15.96 -0.60 23.76
CA GLN A 83 -15.28 -1.52 22.83
C GLN A 83 -15.78 -1.27 21.41
N ILE A 84 -14.86 -1.22 20.44
CA ILE A 84 -15.16 -0.95 19.04
C ILE A 84 -14.64 -2.11 18.19
N TYR A 85 -15.54 -2.67 17.38
CA TYR A 85 -15.28 -3.83 16.55
C TYR A 85 -15.49 -3.53 15.07
N HIS A 86 -14.68 -4.16 14.22
CA HIS A 86 -14.94 -4.28 12.78
C HIS A 86 -15.10 -5.76 12.43
N GLY A 87 -16.34 -6.14 12.11
CA GLY A 87 -16.70 -7.55 11.99
C GLY A 87 -16.56 -8.28 13.33
N LYS A 88 -15.52 -9.13 13.46
CA LYS A 88 -15.19 -9.88 14.69
C LYS A 88 -13.94 -9.37 15.40
N GLU A 89 -13.22 -8.44 14.78
CA GLU A 89 -11.94 -7.94 15.27
C GLU A 89 -12.14 -6.72 16.17
N LEU A 90 -11.47 -6.71 17.33
CA LEU A 90 -11.46 -5.57 18.25
C LEU A 90 -10.44 -4.54 17.75
N ILE A 91 -10.90 -3.33 17.42
CA ILE A 91 -10.05 -2.24 16.94
C ILE A 91 -9.59 -1.36 18.10
N LEU A 92 -10.49 -1.06 19.05
CA LEU A 92 -10.21 -0.15 20.16
C LEU A 92 -11.01 -0.56 21.39
N GLY A 93 -10.35 -0.64 22.53
CA GLY A 93 -10.98 -0.83 23.84
C GLY A 93 -10.52 0.24 24.81
N VAL A 94 -11.46 0.97 25.40
CA VAL A 94 -11.18 1.98 26.43
C VAL A 94 -11.90 1.57 27.70
N GLN A 95 -11.18 1.35 28.79
CA GLN A 95 -11.80 1.06 30.09
C GLN A 95 -12.43 2.32 30.70
N GLY A 96 -13.63 2.16 31.24
CA GLY A 96 -14.25 3.18 32.10
C GLY A 96 -13.49 3.26 33.42
N LYS A 97 -13.23 4.48 33.90
CA LYS A 97 -12.68 4.72 35.24
C LYS A 97 -13.70 4.40 36.33
#